data_AF-A0A0A9EQZ0-F1
#
_entry.id   AF-A0A0A9EQZ0-F1
#
_cell.length_a   1.000
_cell.length_b   1.000
_cell.length_c   1.000
_cell.angle_alpha   90.00
_cell.angle_beta   90.00
_cell.angle_gamma   90.00
#
_symmetry.space_group_name_H-M   'P 1'
#
loop_
_entity.id
_entity.type
_entity.pdbx_description
1 polymer ?
#
loop_
_entity_poly.entity_id
_entity_poly.type
_entity_poly.pdbx_seq_one_letter_code
_entity_poly.pdbx_strand_id
1 'polypeptide(L)'
;MNLTDDQEKMVWLTDFQSWTLGSTPLKVTRQTVNVLQDCYPERLGLAILYNPPRIFESFWKVGAIIFLQFTYESELFLLSLLIM
;
A
#
# COMPACT_ATOMS: atom_id res chain seq x y z
N MET A 1 21.53 6.44 17.73
CA MET A 1 21.24 5.04 17.37
C MET A 1 21.53 4.92 15.89
N ASN A 2 22.54 4.13 15.53
CA ASN A 2 22.99 3.97 14.15
C ASN A 2 22.51 2.58 13.69
N LEU A 3 21.42 2.55 12.93
CA LEU A 3 20.92 1.31 12.31
C LEU A 3 21.74 1.12 11.03
N THR A 4 22.37 -0.04 10.88
CA THR A 4 23.17 -0.41 9.71
C THR A 4 22.34 -0.31 8.42
N ASP A 5 23.02 -0.13 7.28
CA ASP A 5 22.44 0.18 5.96
C ASP A 5 21.39 -0.80 5.42
N ASP A 6 21.17 -1.92 6.12
CA ASP A 6 20.05 -2.85 5.91
C ASP A 6 18.79 -2.31 6.60
N GLN A 7 18.17 -1.30 5.98
CA GLN A 7 17.00 -0.64 6.55
C GLN A 7 15.87 -1.65 6.83
N GLU A 8 15.49 -1.79 8.12
CA GLU A 8 14.35 -2.60 8.54
C GLU A 8 13.08 -2.19 7.76
N LYS A 9 12.46 -3.16 7.09
CA LYS A 9 11.20 -2.96 6.38
C LYS A 9 10.02 -3.07 7.35
N MET A 10 9.04 -2.20 7.18
CA MET A 10 7.80 -2.18 7.95
C MET A 10 6.80 -3.19 7.40
N VAL A 11 6.08 -3.85 8.33
CA VAL A 11 4.91 -4.67 8.01
C VAL A 11 3.66 -3.88 8.38
N TRP A 12 2.75 -3.71 7.43
CA TRP A 12 1.50 -2.99 7.64
C TRP A 12 0.35 -3.97 7.75
N LEU A 13 -0.47 -3.83 8.78
CA LEU A 13 -1.71 -4.57 8.94
C LEU A 13 -2.86 -3.56 8.93
N THR A 14 -3.75 -3.69 7.95
CA THR A 14 -4.91 -2.82 7.81
C THR A 14 -6.19 -3.64 7.92
N ASP A 15 -7.02 -3.33 8.90
CA ASP A 15 -8.35 -3.91 9.05
C ASP A 15 -9.40 -3.01 8.37
N PHE A 16 -10.15 -3.61 7.44
CA PHE A 16 -11.21 -2.95 6.69
C PHE A 16 -12.60 -3.20 7.25
N GLN A 17 -12.71 -3.70 8.48
CA GLN A 17 -14.00 -3.83 9.13
C GLN A 17 -14.78 -2.51 9.08
N SER A 18 -15.98 -2.56 8.49
CA SER A 18 -16.88 -1.41 8.30
C SER A 18 -16.37 -0.30 7.37
N TRP A 19 -15.35 -0.56 6.54
CA TRP A 19 -14.88 0.41 5.55
C TRP A 19 -15.94 0.66 4.46
N THR A 20 -16.02 1.91 3.99
CA THR A 20 -16.93 2.32 2.89
C THR A 20 -16.20 3.24 1.90
N LEU A 21 -16.70 3.35 0.66
CA LEU A 21 -16.09 4.20 -0.38
C LEU A 21 -15.95 5.69 0.01
N GLY A 22 -16.79 6.19 0.92
CA GLY A 22 -16.70 7.57 1.40
C GLY A 22 -15.79 7.77 2.61
N SER A 23 -15.26 6.68 3.18
CA SER A 23 -14.46 6.72 4.41
C SER A 23 -13.00 7.09 4.18
N THR A 24 -12.50 7.02 2.94
CA THR A 24 -11.12 7.38 2.62
C THR A 24 -11.04 8.75 1.94
N PRO A 25 -10.46 9.77 2.61
CA PRO A 25 -10.23 11.06 1.99
C PRO A 25 -9.02 11.02 1.05
N LEU A 26 -9.28 10.96 -0.26
CA LEU A 26 -8.26 10.86 -1.33
C LEU A 26 -7.10 11.87 -1.20
N LYS A 27 -7.40 13.10 -0.75
CA LYS A 27 -6.38 14.14 -0.53
C LYS A 27 -5.37 13.74 0.55
N VAL A 28 -5.85 13.21 1.66
CA VAL A 28 -5.01 12.79 2.78
C VAL A 28 -4.20 11.58 2.37
N THR A 29 -4.83 10.59 1.72
CA THR A 29 -4.15 9.41 1.18
C THR A 29 -2.99 9.79 0.27
N ARG A 30 -3.20 10.75 -0.65
CA ARG A 30 -2.13 11.22 -1.54
C ARG A 30 -0.98 11.89 -0.79
N GLN A 31 -1.29 12.69 0.22
CA GLN A 31 -0.26 13.31 1.06
C GLN A 31 0.52 12.23 1.84
N THR A 32 -0.17 11.22 2.35
CA THR A 32 0.44 10.08 3.04
C THR A 32 1.38 9.32 2.12
N VAL A 33 0.95 8.98 0.89
CA VAL A 33 1.81 8.32 -0.11
C VAL A 33 3.04 9.15 -0.43
N ASN A 34 2.89 10.45 -0.66
CA ASN A 34 4.03 11.34 -0.93
C ASN A 34 5.04 11.34 0.22
N VAL A 35 4.57 11.49 1.47
CA VAL A 35 5.47 11.48 2.63
C VAL A 35 6.22 10.14 2.75
N LEU A 36 5.55 9.03 2.47
CA LEU A 36 6.18 7.71 2.53
C LEU A 36 7.23 7.53 1.45
N GLN A 37 6.94 7.93 0.20
CA GLN A 37 7.89 7.80 -0.90
C GLN A 37 9.07 8.76 -0.75
N ASP A 38 8.82 10.01 -0.37
CA ASP A 38 9.84 11.07 -0.30
C ASP A 38 10.74 10.92 0.94
N CYS A 39 10.19 10.50 2.09
CA CYS A 39 10.94 10.42 3.35
C CYS A 39 11.35 9.00 3.73
N TYR A 40 10.65 7.97 3.23
CA TYR A 40 10.85 6.58 3.62
C TYR A 40 10.79 5.63 2.41
N PRO A 41 11.68 5.84 1.41
CA PRO A 41 11.69 5.02 0.21
C PRO A 41 11.89 3.54 0.56
N GLU A 42 11.19 2.66 -0.14
CA GLU A 42 11.29 1.20 -0.01
C GLU A 42 11.04 0.62 1.40
N ARG A 43 10.48 1.41 2.32
CA ARG A 43 10.29 0.97 3.71
C ARG A 43 9.12 0.02 3.92
N LEU A 44 8.19 -0.11 2.98
CA LEU A 44 7.12 -1.09 3.10
C LEU A 44 7.60 -2.45 2.59
N GLY A 45 7.71 -3.42 3.50
CA GLY A 45 8.14 -4.78 3.17
C GLY A 45 7.01 -5.76 2.95
N LEU A 46 5.94 -5.66 3.73
CA LEU A 46 4.77 -6.51 3.61
C LEU A 46 3.54 -5.71 4.03
N ALA A 47 2.44 -5.90 3.30
CA ALA A 47 1.16 -5.38 3.73
C ALA A 47 0.10 -6.49 3.78
N ILE A 48 -0.59 -6.56 4.91
CA ILE A 48 -1.62 -7.53 5.23
C ILE A 48 -2.94 -6.77 5.30
N LEU A 49 -3.86 -7.10 4.39
CA LEU A 49 -5.19 -6.52 4.33
C LEU A 49 -6.17 -7.52 4.98
N TYR A 50 -6.77 -7.15 6.12
CA TYR A 50 -7.75 -7.97 6.83
C TYR A 50 -9.18 -7.50 6.47
N ASN A 51 -10.06 -8.43 6.09
CA ASN A 51 -11.41 -8.16 5.58
C ASN A 51 -11.50 -7.19 4.38
N PRO A 52 -10.63 -7.28 3.36
CA PRO A 52 -10.59 -6.29 2.29
C PRO A 52 -11.93 -6.21 1.53
N PRO A 53 -12.40 -4.99 1.19
CA PRO A 53 -13.57 -4.78 0.35
C PRO A 53 -13.42 -5.46 -1.01
N ARG A 54 -14.53 -5.95 -1.60
CA ARG A 54 -14.48 -6.70 -2.88
C ARG A 54 -13.82 -5.96 -4.05
N ILE A 55 -13.80 -4.63 -4.02
CA ILE A 55 -13.11 -3.83 -5.05
C ILE A 55 -11.59 -4.12 -5.09
N PHE A 56 -11.00 -4.55 -3.97
CA PHE A 56 -9.59 -4.93 -3.87
C PHE A 56 -9.26 -6.19 -4.68
N GLU A 57 -10.18 -7.15 -4.76
CA GLU A 57 -9.98 -8.36 -5.56
C GLU A 57 -9.82 -8.03 -7.05
N SER A 58 -10.65 -7.12 -7.56
CA SER A 58 -10.59 -6.65 -8.94
C SER A 58 -9.30 -5.90 -9.22
N PHE A 59 -8.85 -5.07 -8.27
CA PHE A 59 -7.59 -4.34 -8.39
C PHE A 59 -6.39 -5.29 -8.47
N TRP A 60 -6.33 -6.31 -7.61
CA TRP A 60 -5.25 -7.30 -7.63
C TRP A 60 -5.28 -8.19 -8.88
N LYS A 61 -6.45 -8.56 -9.39
CA LYS A 61 -6.57 -9.33 -10.64
C LYS A 61 -6.04 -8.54 -11.85
N VAL A 62 -6.38 -7.26 -11.95
CA VAL A 62 -5.86 -6.38 -13.02
C VAL A 62 -4.36 -6.13 -12.83
N GLY A 63 -3.94 -5.86 -11.59
CA GLY A 63 -2.55 -5.73 -11.19
C GLY A 63 -1.73 -6.95 -11.59
N ALA A 64 -2.16 -8.16 -11.22
CA ALA A 64 -1.49 -9.43 -11.52
C ALA A 64 -1.33 -9.71 -13.03
N ILE A 65 -2.29 -9.31 -13.86
CA ILE A 65 -2.19 -9.41 -15.32
C ILE A 65 -1.12 -8.45 -15.87
N ILE A 66 -0.99 -7.27 -15.27
CA ILE A 66 0.04 -6.26 -15.63
C ILE A 66 1.40 -6.58 -14.97
N PHE A 67 1.41 -7.29 -13.84
CA PHE A 67 2.57 -7.56 -12.98
C PHE A 67 3.47 -8.70 -13.43
N LEU A 68 3.08 -9.46 -14.46
CA LEU A 68 3.94 -10.47 -15.06
C LEU A 68 5.23 -9.90 -15.68
N GLN A 69 5.40 -8.57 -15.72
CA GLN A 69 6.54 -7.89 -16.36
C GLN A 69 7.47 -7.11 -15.40
N PHE A 70 7.09 -6.73 -14.17
CA PHE A 70 7.92 -5.87 -13.29
C PHE A 70 7.66 -6.09 -11.79
N THR A 71 8.72 -6.04 -10.97
CA THR A 71 8.68 -6.31 -9.52
C THR A 71 8.84 -5.02 -8.70
N TYR A 72 7.75 -4.48 -8.14
CA TYR A 72 7.77 -3.42 -7.11
C TYR A 72 6.58 -3.58 -6.14
N GLU A 73 6.76 -4.37 -5.07
CA GLU A 73 5.67 -4.72 -4.15
C GLU A 73 5.16 -3.56 -3.28
N SER A 74 6.03 -2.59 -2.97
CA SER A 74 5.70 -1.43 -2.14
C SER A 74 4.90 -0.37 -2.91
N GLU A 75 5.18 -0.15 -4.18
CA GLU A 75 4.50 0.86 -5.00
C GLU A 75 3.05 0.48 -5.30
N LEU A 76 2.80 -0.80 -5.62
CA LEU A 76 1.44 -1.30 -5.84
C LEU A 76 0.54 -1.14 -4.63
N PHE A 77 1.08 -1.37 -3.44
CA PHE A 77 0.31 -1.21 -2.22
C PHE A 77 -0.05 0.27 -1.99
N LEU A 78 0.90 1.18 -2.21
CA LEU A 78 0.65 2.63 -2.11
C LEU A 78 -0.36 3.11 -3.17
N LEU A 79 -0.33 2.53 -4.38
CA LEU A 79 -1.34 2.74 -5.42
C LEU A 79 -2.71 2.18 -5.03
N SER A 80 -2.77 1.02 -4.36
CA SER A 80 -4.03 0.49 -3.83
C SER A 80 -4.64 1.40 -2.78
N LEU A 81 -3.80 2.05 -1.96
CA LEU A 81 -4.22 3.03 -0.97
C LEU A 81 -4.93 4.22 -1.62
N LEU A 82 -4.43 4.70 -2.78
CA LEU A 82 -5.01 5.83 -3.53
C LEU A 82 -6.39 5.54 -4.15
N ILE A 83 -6.76 4.26 -4.30
CA ILE A 83 -8.02 3.84 -4.93
C ILE A 83 -9.08 3.52 -3.86
N MET A 84 -8.64 3.42 -2.59
CA MET A 84 -9.52 3.38 -1.44
C MET A 84 -10.08 4.77 -1.11
#